data_AF-A0A8E2VLQ7-F1
#
_entry.id   AF-A0A8E2VLQ7-F1
#
_cell.length_a   1.000
_cell.length_b   1.000
_cell.length_c   1.000
_cell.angle_alpha   90.00
_cell.angle_beta   90.00
_cell.angle_gamma   90.00
#
_symmetry.space_group_name_H-M   'P 1'
#
loop_
_entity.id
_entity.type
_entity.pdbx_description
1 polymer ?
#
loop_
_entity_poly.entity_id
_entity_poly.type
_entity_poly.pdbx_seq_one_letter_code
_entity_poly.pdbx_strand_id
1 'polypeptide(L)' 'KIMRRILRKIAENDFGSLGDISTLADPSVVDELINNRMNTD' A
#
# COMPACT_ATOMS: atom_id res chain seq x y z
N LYS A 1 -1.91 -9.70 -8.31
CA LYS A 1 -3.08 -8.84 -8.67
C LYS A 1 -3.34 -7.79 -7.58
N ILE A 2 -3.43 -8.20 -6.30
CA ILE A 2 -3.63 -7.31 -5.14
C ILE A 2 -2.46 -6.35 -4.89
N MET A 3 -1.21 -6.83 -4.88
CA MET A 3 -0.02 -5.98 -4.65
C MET A 3 0.12 -4.84 -5.66
N ARG A 4 -0.13 -5.11 -6.95
CA ARG A 4 -0.13 -4.06 -8.00
C ARG A 4 -1.21 -2.99 -7.76
N ARG A 5 -2.33 -3.34 -7.14
CA ARG A 5 -3.38 -2.37 -6.73
C ARG A 5 -2.90 -1.54 -5.55
N ILE A 6 -2.35 -2.19 -4.52
CA ILE A 6 -1.82 -1.53 -3.31
C ILE A 6 -0.72 -0.54 -3.68
N LEU A 7 0.29 -0.94 -4.46
CA LEU A 7 1.37 -0.06 -4.90
C LEU A 7 0.86 1.18 -5.63
N ARG A 8 -0.17 1.02 -6.48
CA ARG A 8 -0.80 2.14 -7.19
C ARG A 8 -1.50 3.09 -6.22
N LYS A 9 -2.24 2.55 -5.25
CA LYS A 9 -2.94 3.34 -4.24
C LYS A 9 -1.99 4.09 -3.30
N ILE A 10 -0.87 3.47 -2.95
CA ILE A 10 0.19 4.14 -2.19
C ILE A 10 0.78 5.30 -3.01
N ALA A 11 1.04 5.11 -4.30
CA ALA A 11 1.54 6.17 -5.18
C ALA A 11 0.52 7.32 -5.38
N GLU A 12 -0.78 7.00 -5.37
CA GLU A 12 -1.89 7.96 -5.45
C GLU A 12 -2.18 8.68 -4.11
N ASN A 13 -1.48 8.36 -3.01
CA ASN A 13 -1.79 8.82 -1.64
C ASN A 13 -3.23 8.48 -1.16
N ASP A 14 -3.86 7.45 -1.74
CA ASP A 14 -5.23 7.00 -1.41
C ASP A 14 -5.21 5.72 -0.58
N PHE A 15 -4.94 5.86 0.73
CA PHE A 15 -4.82 4.71 1.65
C PHE A 15 -6.16 4.16 2.14
N GLY A 16 -7.23 4.96 2.11
CA GLY A 16 -8.57 4.53 2.52
C GLY A 16 -9.16 3.44 1.62
N SER A 17 -8.63 3.29 0.40
CA SER A 17 -9.12 2.37 -0.62
C SER A 17 -8.28 1.10 -0.78
N LEU A 18 -7.42 0.76 0.19
CA LEU A 18 -6.56 -0.43 0.12
C LEU A 18 -7.36 -1.75 0.21
N GLY A 19 -8.44 -1.74 1.00
CA GLY A 19 -9.28 -2.90 1.27
C GLY A 19 -8.58 -3.94 2.16
N ASP A 20 -9.09 -5.17 2.16
CA ASP A 20 -8.53 -6.25 2.98
C ASP A 20 -7.18 -6.72 2.45
N ILE A 21 -6.15 -6.58 3.29
CA ILE A 21 -4.76 -6.99 3.04
C ILE A 21 -4.35 -8.21 3.87
N SER A 22 -5.26 -8.81 4.66
CA SER A 22 -4.98 -10.00 5.49
C SER A 22 -4.59 -11.24 4.68
N THR A 23 -4.86 -11.24 3.37
CA THR A 23 -4.47 -12.30 2.43
C THR A 23 -3.01 -12.20 1.97
N LEU A 24 -2.31 -11.12 2.31
CA LEU A 24 -0.86 -11.03 2.11
C LEU A 24 -0.16 -11.96 3.10
N ALA A 25 0.90 -12.62 2.65
CA ALA A 25 1.74 -13.44 3.52
C ALA A 25 2.32 -12.62 4.69
N ASP A 26 2.58 -11.33 4.45
CA ASP A 26 2.95 -10.35 5.46
C ASP A 26 2.23 -9.02 5.16
N PRO A 27 1.20 -8.64 5.92
CA PRO A 27 0.52 -7.35 5.77
C PRO A 27 1.38 -6.14 6.16
N SER A 28 2.41 -6.32 6.99
CA SER A 28 3.23 -5.22 7.53
C SER A 28 4.04 -4.49 6.44
N VAL A 29 4.31 -5.18 5.32
CA VAL A 29 4.99 -4.60 4.14
C VAL A 29 4.24 -3.40 3.57
N VAL A 30 2.92 -3.29 3.79
CA VAL A 30 2.13 -2.15 3.32
C VAL A 30 2.51 -0.88 4.08
N ASP A 31 2.69 -0.99 5.40
CA ASP A 31 3.10 0.14 6.25
C ASP A 31 4.53 0.58 5.89
N GLU A 32 5.43 -0.35 5.64
CA GLU A 32 6.80 -0.06 5.19
C GLU A 32 6.81 0.69 3.85
N LEU A 33 5.98 0.26 2.89
CA LEU A 33 5.84 0.92 1.59
C LEU A 33 5.23 2.32 1.69
N ILE A 34 4.30 2.54 2.62
CA ILE A 34 3.71 3.86 2.88
C ILE A 34 4.76 4.81 3.48
N ASN A 35 5.54 4.34 4.46
CA ASN A 35 6.54 5.14 5.17
C ASN A 35 7.74 5.51 4.28
N ASN A 36 8.11 4.62 3.35
CA ASN A 36 9.26 4.82 2.47
C ASN A 36 8.90 5.40 1.08
N ARG A 37 7.67 5.88 0.88
CA ARG A 37 7.28 6.45 -0.42
C ARG A 37 7.96 7.80 -0.64
N MET A 38 8.43 8.04 -1.87
CA MET A 38 9.12 9.29 -2.23
C MET A 38 8.16 10.47 -2.51
N ASN A 39 6.86 10.20 -2.62
CA ASN A 39 5.84 11.21 -2.88
C ASN A 39 5.31 11.79 -1.55
N THR A 40 6.14 12.59 -0.89
CA THR A 40 5.82 13.33 0.34
C THR A 40 5.96 14.82 0.06
N ASP A 41 4.87 15.44 -0.38
CA ASP A 41 4.69 16.89 -0.38
C ASP A 41 4.31 17.40 1.02
#